data_AF-A0A924ERK1-F1
#
_entry.id   AF-A0A924ERK1-F1
#
_cell.length_a   1.000
_cell.length_b   1.000
_cell.length_c   1.000
_cell.angle_alpha   90.00
_cell.angle_beta   90.00
_cell.angle_gamma   90.00
#
_symmetry.space_group_name_H-M   'P 1'
#
loop_
_entity.id
_entity.type
_entity.pdbx_description
1 polymer ?
#
loop_
_entity_poly.entity_id
_entity_poly.type
_entity_poly.pdbx_seq_one_letter_code
_entity_poly.pdbx_strand_id
1 'polypeptide(L)'
;MSSSHGALALRYLECQVYDATVKDPYGGDVLSGDWRVPKNGRAREVEAESGLVVEDVETGWCGAVVRVEKAGGMQVVHLEDRRGRSKGFPLGPGFLLDGAPVILTPPTAAARAAAQSATAATSRTASGSRAVAGARAKVASGSRIFVEGKHDAELVEKVWGDDLRVEGVVVEMLDGVDDLAAVIRDFQPAPGRRLGVLVDHLIPGTKETRLVQEARALRRYAPYVTILGHPYVDVWQSVRPERLGFTTWPVIPRGQSWKHGIVAELGWPHETQTDIALAWKRILSTVRTYADLEPTLLASVEELIDFVTTKSDEHQLSVTTKE
;
A
#
# COMPACT_ATOMS: atom_id res chain seq x y z
N MET A 1 49.19 67.88 -82.18
CA MET A 1 47.78 68.28 -82.00
C MET A 1 46.93 67.35 -82.84
N SER A 2 45.93 66.70 -82.20
CA SER A 2 44.71 66.03 -82.70
C SER A 2 44.68 65.43 -84.12
N SER A 3 44.06 64.28 -84.39
CA SER A 3 43.35 63.28 -83.59
C SER A 3 43.05 62.14 -84.57
N SER A 4 43.10 60.91 -84.08
CA SER A 4 42.46 59.74 -84.69
C SER A 4 40.93 59.91 -84.75
N HIS A 5 40.26 59.17 -85.63
CA HIS A 5 39.13 58.26 -85.33
C HIS A 5 38.57 57.67 -86.64
N GLY A 6 38.93 56.42 -86.94
CA GLY A 6 38.21 55.57 -87.89
C GLY A 6 37.24 54.68 -87.13
N ALA A 7 35.96 54.82 -87.42
CA ALA A 7 34.92 53.92 -86.93
C ALA A 7 34.78 52.74 -87.91
N LEU A 8 34.51 51.53 -87.39
CA LEU A 8 33.61 50.55 -88.01
C LEU A 8 33.30 49.43 -87.00
N ALA A 9 32.01 49.22 -86.75
CA ALA A 9 31.44 48.29 -85.79
C ALA A 9 31.18 46.92 -86.43
N LEU A 10 31.47 45.82 -85.73
CA LEU A 10 30.89 44.50 -86.02
C LEU A 10 30.63 43.68 -84.74
N ARG A 11 29.33 43.60 -84.42
CA ARG A 11 28.49 42.46 -83.98
C ARG A 11 28.96 41.50 -82.87
N TYR A 12 28.16 41.49 -81.81
CA TYR A 12 28.05 40.47 -80.77
C TYR A 12 27.58 39.11 -81.32
N LEU A 13 28.15 38.01 -80.80
CA LEU A 13 27.50 36.69 -80.72
C LEU A 13 27.38 36.32 -79.24
N GLU A 14 26.15 36.08 -78.77
CA GLU A 14 25.86 35.46 -77.48
C GLU A 14 26.29 33.99 -77.49
N CYS A 15 27.00 33.54 -76.45
CA CYS A 15 27.33 32.14 -76.25
C CYS A 15 26.42 31.58 -75.14
N GLN A 16 25.52 30.65 -75.49
CA GLN A 16 24.63 29.97 -74.55
C GLN A 16 25.43 28.99 -73.67
N VAL A 17 25.25 29.10 -72.35
CA VAL A 17 25.76 28.14 -71.37
C VAL A 17 24.84 26.92 -71.36
N TYR A 18 25.35 25.75 -71.75
CA TYR A 18 24.67 24.47 -71.54
C TYR A 18 25.06 23.94 -70.16
N ASP A 19 24.08 23.87 -69.25
CA ASP A 19 24.22 23.22 -67.94
C ASP A 19 24.13 21.70 -68.14
N ALA A 20 25.28 21.02 -68.09
CA ALA A 20 25.35 19.58 -68.05
C ALA A 20 25.58 19.15 -66.60
N THR A 21 24.52 18.70 -65.94
CA THR A 21 24.60 18.08 -64.61
C THR A 21 25.47 16.82 -64.67
N VAL A 22 26.72 16.93 -64.19
CA VAL A 22 27.59 15.77 -63.96
C VAL A 22 27.06 15.03 -62.73
N LYS A 23 26.51 13.85 -62.95
CA LYS A 23 26.09 12.95 -61.87
C LYS A 23 27.37 12.28 -61.33
N ASP A 24 27.86 12.72 -60.19
CA ASP A 24 29.02 12.14 -59.51
C ASP A 24 28.61 10.91 -58.68
N PRO A 25 28.95 9.67 -59.11
CA PRO A 25 28.66 8.47 -58.34
C PRO A 25 29.52 8.31 -57.08
N TYR A 26 30.48 9.20 -56.83
CA TYR A 26 31.33 9.25 -55.63
C TYR A 26 31.10 10.51 -54.78
N GLY A 27 29.98 11.22 -54.98
CA GLY A 27 29.65 12.51 -54.35
C GLY A 27 29.34 12.48 -52.84
N GLY A 28 29.93 11.56 -52.09
CA GLY A 28 29.98 11.61 -50.63
C GLY A 28 31.43 11.67 -50.18
N ASP A 29 31.85 12.83 -49.67
CA ASP A 29 33.14 12.95 -49.01
C ASP A 29 33.17 11.99 -47.80
N VAL A 30 33.86 10.87 -47.95
CA VAL A 30 34.03 9.84 -46.91
C VAL A 30 34.76 10.35 -45.67
N LEU A 31 35.33 11.56 -45.71
CA LEU A 31 35.96 12.25 -44.59
C LEU A 31 35.09 13.35 -43.97
N SER A 32 33.87 13.58 -44.47
CA SER A 32 32.97 14.66 -44.02
C SER A 32 32.27 14.40 -42.67
N GLY A 33 32.64 13.33 -41.95
CA GLY A 33 32.18 13.03 -40.60
C GLY A 33 33.32 12.91 -39.60
N ASP A 34 33.05 13.16 -38.31
CA ASP A 34 34.01 12.84 -37.25
C ASP A 34 34.15 11.31 -37.14
N TRP A 35 35.10 10.74 -37.89
CA TRP A 35 35.43 9.30 -37.92
C TRP A 35 35.76 8.71 -36.56
N ARG A 36 35.96 9.55 -35.53
CA ARG A 36 36.16 9.14 -34.13
C ARG A 36 34.85 8.91 -33.37
N VAL A 37 33.69 9.22 -33.94
CA VAL A 37 32.39 8.94 -33.32
C VAL A 37 32.03 7.48 -33.60
N PRO A 38 31.88 6.63 -32.56
CA PRO A 38 31.46 5.25 -32.75
C PRO A 38 30.12 5.16 -33.46
N LYS A 39 29.89 4.08 -34.22
CA LYS A 39 28.67 3.85 -35.02
C LYS A 39 27.37 4.03 -34.22
N ASN A 40 27.40 3.77 -32.91
CA ASN A 40 26.25 3.88 -32.02
C ASN A 40 26.34 5.10 -31.07
N GLY A 41 27.27 6.03 -31.28
CA GLY A 41 27.51 7.17 -30.40
C GLY A 41 28.41 6.83 -29.19
N ARG A 42 28.71 7.85 -28.37
CA ARG A 42 29.46 7.68 -27.12
C ARG A 42 28.52 7.26 -26.00
N ALA A 43 29.01 6.40 -25.11
CA ALA A 43 28.21 5.96 -23.97
C ALA A 43 27.90 7.14 -23.05
N ARG A 44 26.62 7.25 -22.63
CA ARG A 44 26.19 8.20 -21.61
C ARG A 44 25.84 7.48 -20.32
N GLU A 45 26.04 8.15 -19.20
CA GLU A 45 25.58 7.63 -17.91
C GLU A 45 24.05 7.71 -17.83
N VAL A 46 23.42 6.64 -17.38
CA VAL A 46 21.97 6.54 -17.16
C VAL A 46 21.74 5.84 -15.83
N GLU A 47 20.90 6.41 -14.98
CA GLU A 47 20.53 5.79 -13.71
C GLU A 47 19.72 4.52 -13.96
N ALA A 48 20.06 3.43 -13.27
CA ALA A 48 19.30 2.19 -13.31
C ALA A 48 17.99 2.32 -12.50
N GLU A 49 17.07 3.15 -13.01
CA GLU A 49 15.73 3.34 -12.46
C GLU A 49 14.86 2.11 -12.68
N SER A 50 13.97 1.82 -11.74
CA SER A 50 13.05 0.69 -11.88
C SER A 50 12.14 0.89 -13.09
N GLY A 51 12.01 -0.13 -13.94
CA GLY A 51 11.25 -0.08 -15.18
C GLY A 51 12.06 0.37 -16.41
N LEU A 52 13.29 0.87 -16.25
CA LEU A 52 14.16 1.19 -17.37
C LEU A 52 14.47 -0.10 -18.16
N VAL A 53 14.20 -0.12 -19.46
CA VAL A 53 14.47 -1.29 -20.31
C VAL A 53 15.82 -1.11 -21.00
N VAL A 54 16.72 -2.08 -20.80
CA VAL A 54 18.05 -2.08 -21.40
C VAL A 54 18.37 -3.45 -21.99
N GLU A 55 19.34 -3.48 -22.90
CA GLU A 55 19.90 -4.69 -23.48
C GLU A 55 21.36 -4.86 -23.06
N ASP A 56 21.72 -6.02 -22.52
CA ASP A 56 23.11 -6.38 -22.25
C ASP A 56 23.83 -6.75 -23.56
N VAL A 57 24.94 -6.08 -23.86
CA VAL A 57 25.66 -6.21 -25.13
C VAL A 57 26.32 -7.59 -25.29
N GLU A 58 26.77 -8.20 -24.19
CA GLU A 58 27.49 -9.48 -24.25
C GLU A 58 26.53 -10.66 -24.49
N THR A 59 25.39 -10.66 -23.81
CA THR A 59 24.45 -11.78 -23.83
C THR A 59 23.21 -11.55 -24.69
N GLY A 60 22.99 -10.31 -25.16
CA GLY A 60 21.77 -9.91 -25.88
C GLY A 60 20.50 -9.95 -25.01
N TRP A 61 20.66 -9.94 -23.68
CA TRP A 61 19.53 -10.01 -22.76
C TRP A 61 18.84 -8.65 -22.67
N CYS A 62 17.60 -8.57 -23.15
CA CYS A 62 16.76 -7.39 -23.03
C CYS A 62 15.74 -7.54 -21.90
N GLY A 63 15.72 -6.59 -20.96
CA GLY A 63 14.78 -6.61 -19.84
C GLY A 63 14.68 -5.28 -19.09
N ALA A 64 13.64 -5.16 -18.27
CA ALA A 64 13.39 -4.01 -17.41
C ALA A 64 14.17 -4.13 -16.09
N VAL A 65 14.77 -3.05 -15.62
CA VAL A 65 15.42 -2.98 -14.30
C VAL A 65 14.37 -3.19 -13.21
N VAL A 66 14.52 -4.26 -12.43
CA VAL A 66 13.61 -4.55 -11.31
C VAL A 66 14.23 -4.20 -9.96
N ARG A 67 15.56 -4.31 -9.83
CA ARG A 67 16.29 -3.90 -8.62
C ARG A 67 17.79 -3.75 -8.89
N VAL A 68 18.45 -2.96 -8.06
CA VAL A 68 19.92 -2.86 -7.96
C VAL A 68 20.31 -3.23 -6.53
N GLU A 69 21.23 -4.17 -6.36
CA GLU A 69 21.70 -4.63 -5.05
C GLU A 69 23.22 -4.73 -4.98
N LYS A 70 23.76 -4.73 -3.77
CA LYS A 70 25.18 -4.96 -3.53
C LYS A 70 25.40 -6.44 -3.23
N ALA A 71 26.10 -7.15 -4.11
CA ALA A 71 26.41 -8.57 -3.96
C ALA A 71 27.93 -8.78 -4.11
N GLY A 72 28.56 -9.46 -3.15
CA GLY A 72 30.01 -9.78 -3.23
C GLY A 72 30.93 -8.55 -3.33
N GLY A 73 30.50 -7.38 -2.82
CA GLY A 73 31.25 -6.14 -2.93
C GLY A 73 31.00 -5.33 -4.21
N MET A 74 30.30 -5.90 -5.19
CA MET A 74 29.92 -5.25 -6.46
C MET A 74 28.46 -4.82 -6.45
N GLN A 75 28.10 -3.87 -7.31
CA GLN A 75 26.69 -3.57 -7.59
C GLN A 75 26.19 -4.41 -8.76
N VAL A 76 25.02 -4.99 -8.60
CA VAL A 76 24.37 -5.87 -9.58
C VAL A 76 23.00 -5.32 -9.90
N VAL A 77 22.72 -5.12 -11.19
CA VAL A 77 21.40 -4.78 -11.71
C VAL A 77 20.67 -6.05 -12.14
N HIS A 78 19.43 -6.22 -11.70
CA HIS A 78 18.58 -7.34 -12.11
C HIS A 78 17.62 -6.87 -13.21
N LEU A 79 17.62 -7.57 -14.33
CA LEU A 79 16.77 -7.30 -15.48
C LEU A 79 15.74 -8.41 -15.66
N GLU A 80 14.47 -8.04 -15.74
CA GLU A 80 13.36 -8.96 -16.03
C GLU A 80 12.95 -8.88 -17.51
N ASP A 81 12.93 -10.02 -18.19
CA ASP A 81 12.48 -10.11 -19.59
C ASP A 81 10.95 -10.11 -19.72
N ARG A 82 10.44 -9.97 -20.95
CA ARG A 82 8.99 -10.02 -21.24
C ARG A 82 8.28 -11.33 -20.86
N ARG A 83 9.01 -12.38 -20.51
CA ARG A 83 8.49 -13.68 -20.05
C ARG A 83 8.60 -13.83 -18.53
N GLY A 84 8.95 -12.77 -17.81
CA GLY A 84 9.07 -12.74 -16.35
C GLY A 84 10.33 -13.44 -15.82
N ARG A 85 11.34 -13.70 -16.67
CA ARG A 85 12.62 -14.28 -16.22
C ARG A 85 13.54 -13.16 -15.77
N SER A 86 14.17 -13.31 -14.62
CA SER A 86 15.13 -12.33 -14.08
C SER A 86 16.56 -12.84 -14.17
N LYS A 87 17.49 -11.95 -14.56
CA LYS A 87 18.94 -12.22 -14.58
C LYS A 87 19.72 -11.01 -14.07
N GLY A 88 20.76 -11.29 -13.28
CA GLY A 88 21.65 -10.27 -12.71
C GLY A 88 22.86 -9.98 -13.59
N PHE A 89 23.24 -8.72 -13.70
CA PHE A 89 24.39 -8.22 -14.46
C PHE A 89 25.19 -7.23 -13.62
N PRO A 90 26.53 -7.16 -13.79
CA PRO A 90 27.32 -6.11 -13.15
C PRO A 90 26.82 -4.72 -13.56
N LEU A 91 26.65 -3.84 -12.59
CA LEU A 91 26.28 -2.45 -12.85
C LEU A 91 27.48 -1.71 -13.44
N GLY A 92 27.27 -0.93 -14.50
CA GLY A 92 28.31 -0.17 -15.18
C GLY A 92 28.12 -0.15 -16.70
N PRO A 93 29.21 -0.10 -17.50
CA PRO A 93 29.12 -0.15 -18.96
C PRO A 93 28.68 -1.53 -19.46
N GLY A 94 28.29 -1.61 -20.74
CA GLY A 94 27.92 -2.88 -21.38
C GLY A 94 26.43 -3.02 -21.72
N PHE A 95 25.66 -1.93 -21.60
CA PHE A 95 24.24 -1.91 -21.91
C PHE A 95 23.91 -1.02 -23.10
N LEU A 96 22.82 -1.32 -23.78
CA LEU A 96 22.17 -0.47 -24.76
C LEU A 96 20.82 0.00 -24.24
N LEU A 97 20.52 1.28 -24.45
CA LEU A 97 19.19 1.86 -24.30
C LEU A 97 18.75 2.34 -25.67
N ASP A 98 17.66 1.78 -26.21
CA ASP A 98 17.17 2.06 -27.57
C ASP A 98 18.27 1.91 -28.65
N GLY A 99 19.17 0.93 -28.47
CA GLY A 99 20.29 0.66 -29.38
C GLY A 99 21.51 1.57 -29.20
N ALA A 100 21.45 2.59 -28.33
CA ALA A 100 22.57 3.46 -28.00
C ALA A 100 23.31 2.96 -26.74
N PRO A 101 24.65 2.98 -26.69
CA PRO A 101 25.42 2.51 -25.55
C PRO A 101 25.19 3.41 -24.33
N VAL A 102 25.06 2.78 -23.17
CA VAL A 102 24.90 3.46 -21.88
C VAL A 102 25.78 2.83 -20.80
N ILE A 103 26.11 3.64 -19.80
CA ILE A 103 26.75 3.20 -18.56
C ILE A 103 25.70 3.30 -17.47
N LEU A 104 25.26 2.15 -16.94
CA LEU A 104 24.30 2.15 -15.86
C LEU A 104 24.95 2.58 -14.55
N THR A 105 24.35 3.59 -13.90
CA THR A 105 24.79 4.09 -12.61
C THR A 105 23.76 3.73 -11.52
N PRO A 106 24.17 3.68 -10.24
CA PRO A 106 23.25 3.38 -9.15
C PRO A 106 22.15 4.44 -9.07
N PRO A 107 20.88 4.07 -8.81
CA PRO A 107 19.83 5.05 -8.64
C PRO A 107 20.15 6.02 -7.49
N THR A 108 19.92 7.32 -7.74
CA THR A 108 20.15 8.37 -6.75
C THR A 108 19.32 8.18 -5.48
N ALA A 109 19.70 8.87 -4.40
CA ALA A 109 18.91 8.87 -3.17
C ALA A 109 17.48 9.40 -3.41
N ALA A 110 17.33 10.38 -4.31
CA ALA A 110 16.03 10.93 -4.71
C ALA A 110 15.19 9.90 -5.49
N ALA A 111 15.76 9.22 -6.48
CA ALA A 111 15.07 8.15 -7.22
C ALA A 111 14.67 6.98 -6.31
N ARG A 112 15.54 6.59 -5.37
CA ARG A 112 15.22 5.59 -4.34
C ARG A 112 14.09 6.04 -3.42
N ALA A 113 14.09 7.30 -2.99
CA ALA A 113 13.02 7.86 -2.17
C ALA A 113 11.68 7.96 -2.95
N ALA A 114 11.72 8.29 -4.24
CA ALA A 114 10.55 8.33 -5.10
C ALA A 114 9.95 6.93 -5.31
N ALA A 115 10.78 5.92 -5.57
CA ALA A 115 10.35 4.54 -5.68
C ALA A 115 9.73 4.02 -4.36
N GLN A 116 10.38 4.30 -3.22
CA GLN A 116 9.84 3.97 -1.90
C GLN A 116 8.53 4.69 -1.61
N SER A 117 8.41 5.96 -2.02
CA SER A 117 7.17 6.74 -1.86
C SER A 117 6.06 6.20 -2.77
N ALA A 118 6.37 5.74 -3.98
CA ALA A 118 5.41 5.10 -4.89
C ALA A 118 4.94 3.74 -4.35
N THR A 119 5.84 2.95 -3.77
CA THR A 119 5.46 1.70 -3.08
C THR A 119 4.62 1.98 -1.83
N ALA A 120 4.96 3.00 -1.05
CA ALA A 120 4.16 3.41 0.11
C ALA A 120 2.80 4.00 -0.30
N ALA A 121 2.71 4.69 -1.44
CA ALA A 121 1.45 5.22 -1.97
C ALA A 121 0.52 4.12 -2.54
N THR A 122 1.05 2.92 -2.78
CA THR A 122 0.29 1.74 -3.22
C THR A 122 0.08 0.73 -2.10
N SER A 123 0.74 0.88 -0.95
CA SER A 123 0.57 -0.04 0.18
C SER A 123 -0.79 0.15 0.85
N ARG A 124 -1.36 -0.97 1.31
CA ARG A 124 -2.61 -1.01 2.07
C ARG A 124 -2.33 -1.41 3.51
N THR A 125 -3.11 -0.92 4.46
CA THR A 125 -3.12 -1.39 5.85
C THR A 125 -3.69 -2.82 5.92
N ALA A 126 -3.58 -3.47 7.08
CA ALA A 126 -4.12 -4.82 7.26
C ALA A 126 -5.66 -4.86 7.13
N SER A 127 -6.36 -3.78 7.48
CA SER A 127 -7.81 -3.58 7.23
C SER A 127 -8.14 -3.40 5.75
N GLY A 128 -7.13 -3.12 4.93
CA GLY A 128 -7.27 -2.87 3.51
C GLY A 128 -7.41 -1.40 3.14
N SER A 129 -7.32 -0.43 4.05
CA SER A 129 -7.30 1.00 3.65
C SER A 129 -5.99 1.37 2.94
N ARG A 130 -5.96 2.53 2.27
CA ARG A 130 -4.71 3.08 1.72
C ARG A 130 -3.81 3.53 2.86
N ALA A 131 -2.57 3.05 2.92
CA ALA A 131 -1.63 3.48 3.93
C ALA A 131 -1.31 4.97 3.76
N VAL A 132 -1.36 5.72 4.87
CA VAL A 132 -1.00 7.14 4.88
C VAL A 132 0.46 7.27 5.33
N ALA A 133 1.36 7.52 4.39
CA ALA A 133 2.77 7.75 4.69
C ALA A 133 2.95 9.07 5.46
N GLY A 134 3.65 9.03 6.60
CA GLY A 134 4.02 10.22 7.35
C GLY A 134 2.89 10.91 8.12
N ALA A 135 1.80 10.19 8.43
CA ALA A 135 0.74 10.72 9.30
C ALA A 135 1.34 11.17 10.64
N ARG A 136 1.24 12.47 10.97
CA ARG A 136 1.57 12.97 12.30
C ARG A 136 0.58 12.37 13.29
N ALA A 137 1.06 11.97 14.47
CA ALA A 137 0.20 11.51 15.55
C ALA A 137 -0.89 12.57 15.81
N LYS A 138 -2.15 12.25 15.51
CA LYS A 138 -3.27 13.11 15.88
C LYS A 138 -3.43 13.03 17.41
N VAL A 139 -3.88 14.13 18.01
CA VAL A 139 -4.42 14.07 19.37
C VAL A 139 -5.55 13.04 19.34
N ALA A 140 -5.52 12.09 20.27
CA ALA A 140 -6.56 11.07 20.35
C ALA A 140 -7.93 11.77 20.35
N SER A 141 -8.81 11.33 19.45
CA SER A 141 -10.21 11.71 19.48
C SER A 141 -10.77 11.43 20.88
N GLY A 142 -11.83 12.14 21.25
CA GLY A 142 -12.56 11.79 22.47
C GLY A 142 -13.17 10.39 22.41
N SER A 143 -13.39 9.86 21.20
CA SER A 143 -14.09 8.62 20.92
C SER A 143 -13.27 7.36 21.27
N ARG A 144 -13.98 6.28 21.63
CA ARG A 144 -13.38 4.99 22.01
C ARG A 144 -14.15 3.82 21.42
N ILE A 145 -13.45 2.72 21.19
CA ILE A 145 -14.04 1.40 20.97
C ILE A 145 -13.70 0.55 22.18
N PHE A 146 -14.72 0.01 22.85
CA PHE A 146 -14.57 -0.91 23.96
C PHE A 146 -14.79 -2.34 23.49
N VAL A 147 -13.92 -3.25 23.92
CA VAL A 147 -13.99 -4.67 23.58
C VAL A 147 -14.01 -5.52 24.85
N GLU A 148 -14.72 -6.64 24.83
CA GLU A 148 -14.92 -7.48 26.02
C GLU A 148 -13.65 -8.19 26.49
N GLY A 149 -12.80 -8.63 25.56
CA GLY A 149 -11.63 -9.45 25.86
C GLY A 149 -10.31 -8.86 25.39
N LYS A 150 -9.23 -9.35 26.02
CA LYS A 150 -7.86 -9.08 25.58
C LYS A 150 -7.62 -9.56 24.13
N HIS A 151 -8.17 -10.72 23.77
CA HIS A 151 -7.96 -11.28 22.43
C HIS A 151 -8.65 -10.44 21.35
N ASP A 152 -9.81 -9.88 21.65
CA ASP A 152 -10.50 -8.90 20.81
C ASP A 152 -9.64 -7.67 20.60
N ALA A 153 -9.11 -7.10 21.68
CA ALA A 153 -8.22 -5.94 21.61
C ALA A 153 -6.99 -6.24 20.75
N GLU A 154 -6.36 -7.41 20.94
CA GLU A 154 -5.19 -7.82 20.18
C GLU A 154 -5.51 -8.07 18.70
N LEU A 155 -6.69 -8.62 18.38
CA LEU A 155 -7.12 -8.84 17.01
C LEU A 155 -7.44 -7.51 16.31
N VAL A 156 -8.17 -6.64 17.00
CA VAL A 156 -8.55 -5.31 16.49
C VAL A 156 -7.30 -4.47 16.24
N GLU A 157 -6.38 -4.42 17.20
CA GLU A 157 -5.10 -3.72 17.06
C GLU A 157 -4.30 -4.26 15.88
N LYS A 158 -4.28 -5.59 15.69
CA LYS A 158 -3.52 -6.21 14.60
C LYS A 158 -4.05 -5.86 13.21
N VAL A 159 -5.37 -5.76 13.04
CA VAL A 159 -5.97 -5.58 11.71
C VAL A 159 -6.30 -4.11 11.43
N TRP A 160 -6.82 -3.37 12.41
CA TRP A 160 -7.29 -1.99 12.25
C TRP A 160 -6.47 -0.96 13.02
N GLY A 161 -5.45 -1.35 13.81
CA GLY A 161 -4.68 -0.42 14.64
C GLY A 161 -4.06 0.74 13.86
N ASP A 162 -3.61 0.51 12.62
CA ASP A 162 -3.08 1.56 11.75
C ASP A 162 -4.14 2.62 11.42
N ASP A 163 -5.33 2.19 11.01
CA ASP A 163 -6.45 3.06 10.68
C ASP A 163 -6.98 3.82 11.90
N LEU A 164 -7.14 3.12 13.02
CA LEU A 164 -7.61 3.69 14.28
C LEU A 164 -6.66 4.77 14.79
N ARG A 165 -5.34 4.58 14.66
CA ARG A 165 -4.33 5.60 15.00
C ARG A 165 -4.40 6.82 14.08
N VAL A 166 -4.72 6.64 12.79
CA VAL A 166 -4.96 7.76 11.86
C VAL A 166 -6.20 8.56 12.27
N GLU A 167 -7.23 7.90 12.77
CA GLU A 167 -8.46 8.57 13.26
C GLU A 167 -8.38 9.03 14.72
N GLY A 168 -7.31 8.67 15.43
CA GLY A 168 -7.14 8.98 16.85
C GLY A 168 -8.15 8.23 17.73
N VAL A 169 -8.68 7.10 17.29
CA VAL A 169 -9.58 6.26 18.07
C VAL A 169 -8.75 5.27 18.87
N VAL A 170 -9.07 5.10 20.14
CA VAL A 170 -8.38 4.14 21.03
C VAL A 170 -9.32 2.98 21.32
N VAL A 171 -8.74 1.77 21.33
CA VAL A 171 -9.40 0.54 21.74
C VAL A 171 -9.05 0.27 23.20
N GLU A 172 -10.05 0.08 24.05
CA GLU A 172 -9.87 -0.24 25.47
C GLU A 172 -10.62 -1.52 25.81
N MET A 173 -10.06 -2.30 26.72
CA MET A 173 -10.67 -3.55 27.18
C MET A 173 -11.65 -3.26 28.33
N LEU A 174 -12.80 -3.92 28.31
CA LEU A 174 -13.74 -3.96 29.43
C LEU A 174 -13.37 -5.13 30.35
N ASP A 175 -13.44 -4.92 31.66
CA ASP A 175 -13.45 -6.01 32.64
C ASP A 175 -14.86 -6.66 32.69
N GLY A 176 -15.31 -7.16 31.54
CA GLY A 176 -16.64 -7.73 31.32
C GLY A 176 -17.75 -6.70 31.07
N VAL A 177 -18.87 -7.16 30.49
CA VAL A 177 -20.04 -6.32 30.16
C VAL A 177 -21.04 -6.17 31.32
N ASP A 178 -20.74 -6.74 32.48
CA ASP A 178 -21.65 -6.85 33.63
C ASP A 178 -22.18 -5.52 34.16
N ASP A 179 -21.48 -4.41 33.92
CA ASP A 179 -22.00 -3.06 34.18
C ASP A 179 -21.74 -2.09 33.01
N LEU A 180 -22.11 -2.52 31.80
CA LEU A 180 -22.03 -1.68 30.60
C LEU A 180 -22.73 -0.32 30.78
N ALA A 181 -23.80 -0.28 31.58
CA ALA A 181 -24.53 0.95 31.86
C ALA A 181 -23.71 1.95 32.71
N ALA A 182 -22.98 1.49 33.73
CA ALA A 182 -22.08 2.37 34.48
C ALA A 182 -20.91 2.82 33.62
N VAL A 183 -20.31 1.92 32.84
CA VAL A 183 -19.23 2.26 31.91
C VAL A 183 -19.65 3.40 30.96
N ILE A 184 -20.86 3.33 30.40
CA ILE A 184 -21.40 4.40 29.55
C ILE A 184 -21.59 5.71 30.34
N ARG A 185 -22.10 5.64 31.57
CA ARG A 185 -22.30 6.82 32.43
C ARG A 185 -20.98 7.49 32.79
N ASP A 186 -19.97 6.70 33.12
CA ASP A 186 -18.64 7.17 33.52
C ASP A 186 -17.86 7.70 32.32
N PHE A 187 -17.99 7.04 31.17
CA PHE A 187 -17.44 7.55 29.94
C PHE A 187 -18.07 8.90 29.61
N GLN A 188 -19.39 9.09 29.70
CA GLN A 188 -20.11 10.30 29.28
C GLN A 188 -20.02 10.59 27.76
N PRO A 189 -20.55 9.70 26.88
CA PRO A 189 -20.61 9.94 25.44
C PRO A 189 -21.34 11.25 25.07
N ALA A 190 -20.83 11.96 24.06
CA ALA A 190 -21.31 13.27 23.62
C ALA A 190 -20.99 13.53 22.13
N PRO A 191 -21.48 14.62 21.51
CA PRO A 191 -21.01 15.05 20.19
C PRO A 191 -19.47 15.15 20.17
N GLY A 192 -18.83 14.60 19.14
CA GLY A 192 -17.36 14.55 19.02
C GLY A 192 -16.66 13.55 19.95
N ARG A 193 -17.42 12.81 20.77
CA ARG A 193 -16.91 11.83 21.74
C ARG A 193 -17.85 10.63 21.84
N ARG A 194 -17.80 9.79 20.81
CA ARG A 194 -18.67 8.63 20.65
C ARG A 194 -18.06 7.38 21.26
N LEU A 195 -18.91 6.45 21.69
CA LEU A 195 -18.51 5.17 22.26
C LEU A 195 -19.03 4.02 21.38
N GLY A 196 -18.12 3.27 20.80
CA GLY A 196 -18.39 1.97 20.21
C GLY A 196 -18.14 0.86 21.22
N VAL A 197 -18.96 -0.19 21.23
CA VAL A 197 -18.76 -1.37 22.08
C VAL A 197 -18.94 -2.62 21.24
N LEU A 198 -17.95 -3.50 21.24
CA LEU A 198 -17.98 -4.83 20.63
C LEU A 198 -18.08 -5.88 21.73
N VAL A 199 -19.15 -6.68 21.67
CA VAL A 199 -19.47 -7.72 22.66
C VAL A 199 -19.39 -9.11 22.03
N ASP A 200 -18.91 -10.09 22.77
CA ASP A 200 -18.88 -11.47 22.30
C ASP A 200 -20.27 -12.09 22.34
N HIS A 201 -20.55 -13.02 21.41
CA HIS A 201 -21.69 -13.95 21.51
C HIS A 201 -23.06 -13.28 21.79
N LEU A 202 -23.36 -12.16 21.14
CA LEU A 202 -24.61 -11.40 21.36
C LEU A 202 -25.83 -12.12 20.74
N ILE A 203 -26.37 -13.11 21.44
CA ILE A 203 -27.52 -13.92 21.01
C ILE A 203 -28.79 -13.51 21.77
N PRO A 204 -29.95 -13.38 21.09
CA PRO A 204 -31.22 -13.09 21.74
C PRO A 204 -31.55 -14.06 22.89
N GLY A 205 -31.94 -13.50 24.04
CA GLY A 205 -32.35 -14.27 25.22
C GLY A 205 -31.23 -14.60 26.21
N THR A 206 -29.97 -14.27 25.91
CA THR A 206 -28.85 -14.41 26.84
C THR A 206 -28.76 -13.25 27.85
N LYS A 207 -27.86 -13.37 28.83
CA LYS A 207 -27.61 -12.32 29.85
C LYS A 207 -27.06 -11.06 29.18
N GLU A 208 -26.14 -11.23 28.24
CA GLU A 208 -25.46 -10.19 27.48
C GLU A 208 -26.49 -9.34 26.72
N THR A 209 -27.47 -9.97 26.08
CA THR A 209 -28.56 -9.24 25.41
C THR A 209 -29.34 -8.35 26.39
N ARG A 210 -29.60 -8.79 27.63
CA ARG A 210 -30.31 -7.96 28.63
C ARG A 210 -29.48 -6.74 29.03
N LEU A 211 -28.19 -6.93 29.28
CA LEU A 211 -27.25 -5.85 29.63
C LEU A 211 -27.15 -4.82 28.50
N VAL A 212 -27.12 -5.27 27.24
CA VAL A 212 -27.15 -4.38 26.07
C VAL A 212 -28.46 -3.60 25.99
N GLN A 213 -29.62 -4.22 26.30
CA GLN A 213 -30.89 -3.49 26.32
C GLN A 213 -30.93 -2.43 27.43
N GLU A 214 -30.41 -2.75 28.62
CA GLU A 214 -30.30 -1.80 29.73
C GLU A 214 -29.41 -0.60 29.36
N ALA A 215 -28.27 -0.87 28.73
CA ALA A 215 -27.38 0.16 28.21
C ALA A 215 -28.06 1.04 27.14
N ARG A 216 -28.80 0.43 26.21
CA ARG A 216 -29.57 1.14 25.17
C ARG A 216 -30.73 1.95 25.74
N ALA A 217 -31.24 1.60 26.93
CA ALA A 217 -32.28 2.35 27.62
C ALA A 217 -31.78 3.68 28.21
N LEU A 218 -30.46 3.91 28.27
CA LEU A 218 -29.86 5.19 28.67
C LEU A 218 -30.08 6.27 27.59
N ARG A 219 -31.30 6.81 27.53
CA ARG A 219 -31.77 7.76 26.49
C ARG A 219 -30.84 8.94 26.25
N ARG A 220 -30.19 9.43 27.31
CA ARG A 220 -29.22 10.55 27.23
C ARG A 220 -28.04 10.25 26.31
N TYR A 221 -27.56 9.00 26.30
CA TYR A 221 -26.34 8.62 25.59
C TYR A 221 -26.60 7.86 24.29
N ALA A 222 -27.84 7.40 24.07
CA ALA A 222 -28.23 6.60 22.91
C ALA A 222 -27.75 7.14 21.54
N PRO A 223 -27.73 8.47 21.26
CA PRO A 223 -27.22 8.98 19.98
C PRO A 223 -25.71 8.87 19.78
N TYR A 224 -24.96 8.63 20.86
CA TYR A 224 -23.49 8.66 20.91
C TYR A 224 -22.90 7.31 21.33
N VAL A 225 -23.72 6.27 21.46
CA VAL A 225 -23.31 4.90 21.81
C VAL A 225 -23.83 3.92 20.76
N THR A 226 -22.93 3.09 20.22
CA THR A 226 -23.30 1.94 19.40
C THR A 226 -22.72 0.69 20.02
N ILE A 227 -23.58 -0.30 20.24
CA ILE A 227 -23.20 -1.61 20.80
C ILE A 227 -23.53 -2.68 19.77
N LEU A 228 -22.50 -3.32 19.26
CA LEU A 228 -22.57 -4.44 18.33
C LEU A 228 -21.96 -5.67 18.98
N GLY A 229 -22.22 -6.83 18.40
CA GLY A 229 -21.57 -8.05 18.80
C GLY A 229 -21.47 -9.02 17.64
N HIS A 230 -20.66 -10.05 17.82
CA HIS A 230 -20.45 -11.06 16.80
C HIS A 230 -21.17 -12.37 17.16
N PRO A 231 -21.54 -13.19 16.15
CA PRO A 231 -22.29 -14.44 16.40
C PRO A 231 -21.43 -15.57 16.99
N TYR A 232 -20.11 -15.34 17.12
CA TYR A 232 -19.16 -16.33 17.59
C TYR A 232 -19.21 -16.52 19.09
N VAL A 233 -18.86 -17.74 19.53
CA VAL A 233 -18.73 -18.06 20.95
C VAL A 233 -17.57 -17.29 21.59
N ASP A 234 -16.52 -17.07 20.80
CA ASP A 234 -15.30 -16.37 21.17
C ASP A 234 -14.67 -15.82 19.89
N VAL A 235 -13.96 -14.69 19.99
CA VAL A 235 -13.31 -14.04 18.85
C VAL A 235 -12.36 -14.94 18.07
N TRP A 236 -11.80 -16.00 18.68
CA TRP A 236 -10.97 -16.97 17.96
C TRP A 236 -11.69 -17.56 16.74
N GLN A 237 -12.99 -17.83 16.87
CA GLN A 237 -13.82 -18.42 15.82
C GLN A 237 -14.04 -17.48 14.63
N SER A 238 -13.77 -16.19 14.78
CA SER A 238 -13.82 -15.22 13.68
C SER A 238 -12.65 -15.33 12.71
N VAL A 239 -11.57 -16.04 13.08
CA VAL A 239 -10.46 -16.31 12.17
C VAL A 239 -10.86 -17.44 11.23
N ARG A 240 -10.67 -17.23 9.93
CA ARG A 240 -11.03 -18.23 8.92
C ARG A 240 -10.31 -19.56 9.17
N PRO A 241 -11.04 -20.69 9.23
CA PRO A 241 -10.47 -21.99 9.57
C PRO A 241 -9.35 -22.43 8.61
N GLU A 242 -9.42 -22.01 7.35
CA GLU A 242 -8.43 -22.34 6.32
C GLU A 242 -7.04 -21.79 6.64
N ARG A 243 -6.96 -20.73 7.44
CA ARG A 243 -5.69 -20.14 7.92
C ARG A 243 -4.93 -21.08 8.84
N LEU A 244 -5.64 -22.01 9.45
CA LEU A 244 -5.12 -23.00 10.40
C LEU A 244 -5.09 -24.41 9.80
N GLY A 245 -5.46 -24.56 8.52
CA GLY A 245 -5.41 -25.82 7.79
C GLY A 245 -6.62 -26.73 7.99
N PHE A 246 -7.76 -26.18 8.48
CA PHE A 246 -9.02 -26.90 8.60
C PHE A 246 -10.15 -26.19 7.85
N THR A 247 -11.28 -26.87 7.64
CA THR A 247 -12.42 -26.35 6.85
C THR A 247 -13.51 -25.71 7.71
N THR A 248 -13.63 -26.13 8.96
CA THR A 248 -14.57 -25.57 9.93
C THR A 248 -13.99 -25.63 11.33
N TRP A 249 -14.37 -24.70 12.18
CA TRP A 249 -14.04 -24.77 13.60
C TRP A 249 -14.71 -26.00 14.24
N PRO A 250 -14.00 -26.71 15.15
CA PRO A 250 -14.63 -27.78 15.91
C PRO A 250 -15.78 -27.28 16.79
N VAL A 251 -16.76 -28.14 17.02
CA VAL A 251 -17.94 -27.83 17.83
C VAL A 251 -17.73 -28.34 19.25
N ILE A 252 -17.61 -27.42 20.21
CA ILE A 252 -17.44 -27.77 21.62
C ILE A 252 -18.80 -27.86 22.32
N PRO A 253 -19.11 -28.95 23.05
CA PRO A 253 -20.34 -29.07 23.80
C PRO A 253 -20.54 -27.94 24.81
N ARG A 254 -21.80 -27.55 25.01
CA ARG A 254 -22.16 -26.55 26.03
C ARG A 254 -21.79 -27.04 27.44
N GLY A 255 -21.47 -26.09 28.32
CA GLY A 255 -21.09 -26.37 29.71
C GLY A 255 -19.60 -26.66 29.92
N GLN A 256 -18.79 -26.59 28.86
CA GLN A 256 -17.33 -26.69 28.92
C GLN A 256 -16.69 -25.35 28.55
N SER A 257 -15.46 -25.12 29.00
CA SER A 257 -14.64 -23.99 28.56
C SER A 257 -14.37 -24.14 27.06
N TRP A 258 -14.93 -23.24 26.24
CA TRP A 258 -14.82 -23.31 24.79
C TRP A 258 -13.36 -23.24 24.32
N LYS A 259 -12.57 -22.30 24.87
CA LYS A 259 -11.13 -22.16 24.58
C LYS A 259 -10.35 -23.43 24.90
N HIS A 260 -10.59 -24.05 26.05
CA HIS A 260 -9.93 -25.32 26.38
C HIS A 260 -10.35 -26.44 25.42
N GLY A 261 -11.66 -26.57 25.16
CA GLY A 261 -12.20 -27.61 24.28
C GLY A 261 -11.62 -27.53 22.88
N ILE A 262 -11.53 -26.33 22.30
CA ILE A 262 -10.95 -26.10 20.98
C ILE A 262 -9.48 -26.55 20.95
N VAL A 263 -8.68 -26.12 21.93
CA VAL A 263 -7.25 -26.43 21.95
C VAL A 263 -7.03 -27.94 22.15
N ALA A 264 -7.83 -28.58 23.00
CA ALA A 264 -7.82 -30.03 23.19
C ALA A 264 -8.21 -30.80 21.92
N GLU A 265 -9.29 -30.40 21.26
CA GLU A 265 -9.79 -31.03 20.03
C GLU A 265 -8.80 -30.88 18.86
N LEU A 266 -8.09 -29.75 18.80
CA LEU A 266 -7.02 -29.52 17.82
C LEU A 266 -5.70 -30.25 18.18
N GLY A 267 -5.67 -30.99 19.28
CA GLY A 267 -4.50 -31.75 19.73
C GLY A 267 -3.32 -30.87 20.17
N TRP A 268 -3.59 -29.64 20.60
CA TRP A 268 -2.56 -28.71 21.08
C TRP A 268 -2.41 -28.85 22.61
N PRO A 269 -1.26 -28.44 23.18
CA PRO A 269 -1.12 -28.34 24.64
C PRO A 269 -2.26 -27.51 25.24
N HIS A 270 -2.85 -27.95 26.35
CA HIS A 270 -4.05 -27.34 26.93
C HIS A 270 -4.16 -27.55 28.44
N GLU A 271 -3.08 -27.84 29.15
CA GLU A 271 -3.14 -28.11 30.59
C GLU A 271 -3.10 -26.82 31.42
N THR A 272 -2.54 -25.75 30.86
CA THR A 272 -2.26 -24.50 31.57
C THR A 272 -2.82 -23.28 30.84
N GLN A 273 -2.97 -22.17 31.57
CA GLN A 273 -3.30 -20.87 30.98
C GLN A 273 -2.25 -20.41 29.96
N THR A 274 -0.98 -20.76 30.19
CA THR A 274 0.11 -20.50 29.24
C THR A 274 -0.13 -21.20 27.91
N ASP A 275 -0.63 -22.42 27.95
CA ASP A 275 -0.94 -23.17 26.72
C ASP A 275 -2.06 -22.51 25.92
N ILE A 276 -3.11 -22.04 26.60
CA ILE A 276 -4.20 -21.28 25.97
C ILE A 276 -3.69 -19.97 25.36
N ALA A 277 -2.79 -19.25 26.05
CA ALA A 277 -2.17 -18.04 25.52
C ALA A 277 -1.28 -18.33 24.29
N LEU A 278 -0.54 -19.45 24.29
CA LEU A 278 0.25 -19.89 23.14
C LEU A 278 -0.64 -20.30 21.96
N ALA A 279 -1.77 -20.95 22.21
CA ALA A 279 -2.76 -21.27 21.19
C ALA A 279 -3.33 -19.99 20.55
N TRP A 280 -3.68 -18.98 21.34
CA TRP A 280 -4.10 -17.68 20.80
C TRP A 280 -3.00 -17.03 19.96
N LYS A 281 -1.77 -16.97 20.47
CA LYS A 281 -0.63 -16.41 19.74
C LYS A 281 -0.44 -17.12 18.39
N ARG A 282 -0.60 -18.45 18.37
CA ARG A 282 -0.55 -19.25 17.14
C ARG A 282 -1.67 -18.84 16.18
N ILE A 283 -2.91 -18.77 16.64
CA ILE A 283 -4.06 -18.35 15.83
C ILE A 283 -3.85 -16.95 15.26
N LEU A 284 -3.57 -15.97 16.13
CA LEU A 284 -3.35 -14.58 15.76
C LEU A 284 -2.22 -14.42 14.74
N SER A 285 -1.15 -15.24 14.81
CA SER A 285 -0.05 -15.21 13.86
C SER A 285 -0.46 -15.52 12.41
N THR A 286 -1.57 -16.24 12.21
CA THR A 286 -2.07 -16.61 10.88
C THR A 286 -2.86 -15.50 10.19
N VAL A 287 -3.35 -14.52 10.97
CA VAL A 287 -4.07 -13.33 10.49
C VAL A 287 -3.06 -12.34 9.96
N ARG A 288 -3.17 -11.98 8.68
CA ARG A 288 -2.29 -11.00 8.01
C ARG A 288 -3.07 -9.77 7.59
N THR A 289 -4.31 -9.97 7.15
CA THR A 289 -5.21 -8.92 6.68
C THR A 289 -6.65 -9.24 7.07
N TYR A 290 -7.55 -8.28 6.91
CA TYR A 290 -9.00 -8.46 7.11
C TYR A 290 -9.58 -9.66 6.34
N ALA A 291 -9.00 -10.02 5.20
CA ALA A 291 -9.45 -11.15 4.37
C ALA A 291 -9.30 -12.51 5.06
N ASP A 292 -8.46 -12.60 6.10
CA ASP A 292 -8.27 -13.81 6.90
C ASP A 292 -9.34 -13.95 8.00
N LEU A 293 -10.29 -13.01 8.09
CA LEU A 293 -11.39 -13.02 9.07
C LEU A 293 -12.74 -13.28 8.40
N GLU A 294 -13.70 -13.69 9.22
CA GLU A 294 -15.07 -13.91 8.83
C GLU A 294 -15.83 -12.59 8.60
N PRO A 295 -16.68 -12.49 7.56
CA PRO A 295 -17.35 -11.25 7.20
C PRO A 295 -18.22 -10.62 8.30
N THR A 296 -18.79 -11.42 9.21
CA THR A 296 -19.69 -10.91 10.25
C THR A 296 -18.95 -10.10 11.31
N LEU A 297 -17.72 -10.49 11.66
CA LEU A 297 -16.86 -9.69 12.54
C LEU A 297 -16.45 -8.40 11.84
N LEU A 298 -16.03 -8.51 10.57
CA LEU A 298 -15.64 -7.35 9.76
C LEU A 298 -16.76 -6.30 9.75
N ALA A 299 -17.99 -6.70 9.41
CA ALA A 299 -19.14 -5.80 9.37
C ALA A 299 -19.37 -5.08 10.71
N SER A 300 -19.23 -5.79 11.84
CA SER A 300 -19.41 -5.21 13.17
C SER A 300 -18.30 -4.20 13.50
N VAL A 301 -17.04 -4.53 13.22
CA VAL A 301 -15.91 -3.64 13.51
C VAL A 301 -15.95 -2.39 12.62
N GLU A 302 -16.23 -2.56 11.32
CA GLU A 302 -16.34 -1.43 10.39
C GLU A 302 -17.49 -0.50 10.77
N GLU A 303 -18.67 -1.03 11.14
CA GLU A 303 -19.80 -0.23 11.60
C GLU A 303 -19.46 0.56 12.88
N LEU A 304 -18.71 -0.04 13.81
CA LEU A 304 -18.21 0.67 14.99
C LEU A 304 -17.24 1.79 14.62
N ILE A 305 -16.30 1.52 13.70
CA ILE A 305 -15.32 2.50 13.23
C ILE A 305 -16.03 3.69 12.56
N ASP A 306 -16.93 3.43 11.62
CA ASP A 306 -17.73 4.45 10.95
C ASP A 306 -18.50 5.31 11.97
N PHE A 307 -19.12 4.65 12.96
CA PHE A 307 -19.84 5.34 14.01
C PHE A 307 -18.94 6.27 14.82
N VAL A 308 -17.81 5.78 15.34
CA VAL A 308 -16.95 6.55 16.26
C VAL A 308 -16.14 7.64 15.56
N THR A 309 -15.93 7.51 14.24
CA THR A 309 -15.20 8.46 13.40
C THR A 309 -16.10 9.50 12.73
N THR A 310 -17.42 9.34 12.80
CA THR A 310 -18.39 10.32 12.29
C THR A 310 -18.14 11.68 12.96
N LYS A 311 -17.68 12.65 12.16
CA LYS A 311 -17.48 14.04 12.61
C LYS A 311 -18.84 14.68 12.82
N SER A 312 -19.10 15.19 14.02
CA SER A 312 -20.27 16.04 14.26
C SER A 312 -20.11 17.32 13.42
N ASP A 313 -21.13 17.66 12.63
CA ASP A 313 -21.19 18.89 11.85
C ASP A 313 -21.26 20.14 12.74
N GLU A 314 -20.13 20.56 13.31
CA GLU A 314 -19.98 21.88 13.93
C GLU A 314 -19.66 22.98 12.90
N HIS A 315 -19.42 22.61 11.63
CA HIS A 315 -19.09 23.57 10.56
C HIS A 315 -20.30 24.14 9.80
N GLN A 316 -21.53 23.73 10.10
CA GLN A 316 -22.74 24.24 9.41
C GLN A 316 -23.54 25.29 10.19
N LEU A 317 -23.23 25.54 11.47
CA LEU A 317 -23.97 26.50 12.30
C LEU A 317 -23.35 27.91 12.39
N SER A 318 -22.20 28.17 11.77
CA SER A 318 -21.57 29.51 11.77
C SER A 318 -21.93 30.38 10.56
N VAL A 319 -22.71 29.87 9.59
CA VAL A 319 -23.07 30.61 8.36
C VAL A 319 -24.45 31.30 8.46
N THR A 320 -25.25 31.01 9.50
CA THR A 320 -26.62 31.55 9.63
C THR A 320 -26.79 32.54 10.78
N THR A 321 -25.80 33.39 11.03
CA THR A 321 -25.95 34.56 11.91
C THR A 321 -25.15 35.74 11.38
N LYS A 322 -25.42 36.13 10.13
CA LYS A 322 -25.14 37.45 9.58
C LYS A 322 -26.27 37.83 8.62
N GLU A 323 -27.41 38.22 9.19
CA GLU A 323 -28.29 39.26 8.65
C GLU A 323 -28.89 40.04 9.83
#